data_AF-A0A314Z7S8-F1
#
_entry.id   AF-A0A314Z7S8-F1
#
_cell.length_a   1.000
_cell.length_b   1.000
_cell.length_c   1.000
_cell.angle_alpha   90.00
_cell.angle_beta   90.00
_cell.angle_gamma   90.00
#
_symmetry.space_group_name_H-M   'P 1'
#
loop_
_entity.id
_entity.type
_entity.pdbx_description
1 polymer ?
#
loop_
_entity_poly.entity_id
_entity_poly.type
_entity_poly.pdbx_seq_one_letter_code
_entity_poly.pdbx_strand_id
1 'polypeptide(L)'
;MERSEGPAEVIRHALYGYFCQKSGLLIYLEDSHLTRVETPENETVYWETTIGSSIADYRDVDGVLIAHQGRSIATVFRCGEVSMEYTRTRMEEAWSIDDVVFNVPGLSMDYFIAPADILDSTLQSP
;
A
#
# COMPACT_ATOMS: atom_id res chain seq x y z
N MET A 1 14.93 -1.31 -5.15
CA MET A 1 14.26 -1.69 -3.89
C MET A 1 15.28 -1.54 -2.77
N GLU A 2 15.68 -0.31 -2.48
CA GLU A 2 16.41 0.01 -1.25
C GLU A 2 15.67 1.20 -0.65
N ARG A 3 15.00 0.95 0.47
CA ARG A 3 14.34 1.99 1.25
C ARG A 3 14.57 1.64 2.71
N SER A 4 15.75 2.00 3.22
CA SER A 4 16.09 1.98 4.66
C SER A 4 17.54 2.47 4.88
N GLU A 5 17.82 3.76 4.68
CA GLU A 5 18.92 4.44 5.40
C GLU A 5 18.35 5.31 6.55
N GLY A 6 17.21 4.91 7.10
CA GLY A 6 16.58 5.55 8.27
C GLY A 6 16.51 4.59 9.45
N PRO A 7 16.15 5.07 10.66
CA PRO A 7 16.03 4.24 11.87
C PRO A 7 14.89 3.20 11.82
N ALA A 8 14.28 2.97 10.66
CA ALA A 8 13.14 2.08 10.45
C ALA A 8 13.48 1.02 9.39
N GLU A 9 13.47 -0.25 9.79
CA GLU A 9 13.77 -1.41 8.95
C GLU A 9 12.52 -2.30 8.81
N VAL A 10 12.16 -2.67 7.57
CA VAL A 10 11.08 -3.63 7.32
C VAL A 10 11.62 -5.05 7.51
N ILE A 11 11.20 -5.70 8.59
CA ILE A 11 11.61 -7.08 8.94
C ILE A 11 10.82 -8.11 8.13
N ARG A 12 9.53 -7.86 7.92
CA ARG A 12 8.64 -8.79 7.22
C ARG A 12 7.63 -8.01 6.40
N HIS A 13 7.43 -8.45 5.17
CA HIS A 13 6.34 -8.03 4.32
C HIS A 13 5.72 -9.28 3.69
N ALA A 14 4.41 -9.44 3.82
CA ALA A 14 3.66 -10.56 3.27
C ALA A 14 2.37 -10.04 2.63
N LEU A 15 2.11 -10.51 1.40
CA LEU A 15 0.93 -10.16 0.62
C LEU A 15 0.18 -11.42 0.22
N TYR A 16 -1.13 -11.47 0.47
CA TYR A 16 -2.01 -12.58 0.11
C TYR A 16 -3.17 -12.09 -0.74
N GLY A 17 -3.27 -12.59 -1.97
CA GLY A 17 -4.38 -12.34 -2.88
C GLY A 17 -5.32 -13.54 -2.95
N TYR A 18 -6.62 -13.28 -2.83
CA TYR A 18 -7.67 -14.29 -2.93
C TYR A 18 -8.48 -14.04 -4.19
N PHE A 19 -8.57 -15.04 -5.05
CA PHE A 19 -9.18 -14.91 -6.37
C PHE A 19 -10.41 -15.81 -6.50
N CYS A 20 -11.43 -15.31 -7.19
CA CYS A 20 -12.57 -16.13 -7.57
C CYS A 20 -12.12 -17.20 -8.57
N GLN A 21 -12.29 -18.48 -8.25
CA GLN A 21 -11.90 -19.58 -9.14
C GLN A 21 -12.59 -19.51 -10.52
N LYS A 22 -13.83 -19.02 -10.56
CA LYS A 22 -14.64 -18.98 -11.79
C LYS A 22 -14.23 -17.83 -12.72
N SER A 23 -14.04 -16.63 -12.18
CA SER A 23 -13.77 -15.42 -12.99
C SER A 23 -12.29 -15.01 -13.00
N GLY A 24 -11.46 -15.54 -12.10
CA GLY A 24 -10.08 -15.11 -11.92
C GLY A 24 -9.93 -13.73 -11.26
N LEU A 25 -11.02 -13.07 -10.88
CA LEU A 25 -10.98 -11.73 -10.28
C LEU A 25 -10.54 -11.77 -8.81
N LEU A 26 -9.76 -10.78 -8.38
CA LEU A 26 -9.37 -10.59 -6.99
C LEU A 26 -10.60 -10.21 -6.17
N ILE A 27 -10.85 -10.91 -5.07
CA ILE A 27 -12.01 -10.65 -4.19
C ILE A 27 -11.58 -10.13 -2.82
N TYR A 28 -10.35 -10.44 -2.41
CA TYR A 28 -9.78 -9.97 -1.16
C TYR A 28 -8.25 -9.90 -1.28
N LEU A 29 -7.67 -8.85 -0.71
CA LEU A 29 -6.23 -8.66 -0.61
C LEU A 29 -5.87 -8.41 0.85
N GLU A 30 -4.90 -9.14 1.37
CA GLU A 30 -4.33 -8.91 2.69
C GLU A 30 -2.85 -8.57 2.55
N ASP A 31 -2.45 -7.46 3.15
CA ASP A 31 -1.08 -6.97 3.19
C ASP A 31 -0.65 -6.82 4.64
N SER A 32 0.49 -7.40 5.03
CA SER A 32 1.05 -7.34 6.39
C SER A 32 2.51 -6.90 6.35
N HIS A 33 2.81 -5.84 7.09
CA HIS A 33 4.14 -5.25 7.22
C HIS A 33 4.56 -5.22 8.69
N LEU A 34 5.71 -5.82 9.02
CA LEU A 34 6.37 -5.67 10.32
C LEU A 34 7.61 -4.80 10.14
N THR A 35 7.62 -3.65 10.81
CA THR A 35 8.71 -2.69 10.79
C THR A 35 9.32 -2.57 12.19
N ARG A 36 10.65 -2.64 12.29
CA ARG A 36 11.39 -2.30 13.50
C ARG A 36 11.84 -0.86 13.40
N VAL A 37 11.63 -0.09 14.45
CA VAL A 37 12.05 1.30 14.56
C VAL A 37 12.93 1.45 15.79
N GLU A 38 14.11 2.01 15.61
CA GLU A 38 15.00 2.41 16.70
C GLU A 38 14.65 3.85 17.11
N THR A 39 14.35 4.04 18.39
CA THR A 39 14.05 5.35 18.95
C THR A 39 15.34 6.09 19.32
N PRO A 40 15.32 7.44 19.42
CA PRO A 40 16.47 8.21 19.90
C PRO A 40 16.94 7.79 21.31
N GLU A 41 16.07 7.21 22.14
CA GLU A 41 16.42 6.65 23.46
C GLU A 41 17.08 5.25 23.40
N ASN A 42 17.43 4.76 22.19
CA ASN A 42 18.00 3.43 21.95
C ASN A 42 17.07 2.28 22.36
N GLU A 43 15.76 2.53 22.29
CA GLU A 43 14.69 1.56 22.54
C GLU A 43 14.14 1.04 21.21
N THR A 44 13.97 -0.28 21.08
CA THR A 44 13.40 -0.93 19.90
C THR A 44 11.88 -0.99 19.98
N VAL A 45 11.21 -0.53 18.92
CA VAL A 45 9.76 -0.59 18.79
C VAL A 45 9.37 -1.33 17.51
N TYR A 46 8.41 -2.24 17.62
CA TYR A 46 7.85 -2.97 16.49
C TYR A 46 6.49 -2.41 16.10
N TRP A 47 6.31 -2.17 14.81
CA TRP A 47 5.06 -1.75 14.20
C TRP A 47 4.60 -2.83 13.22
N GLU A 48 3.45 -3.43 13.50
CA GLU A 48 2.76 -4.30 12.55
C GLU A 48 1.59 -3.55 11.94
N THR A 49 1.59 -3.41 10.61
CA THR A 49 0.46 -2.87 9.85
C THR A 49 -0.14 -4.00 9.03
N THR A 50 -1.43 -4.29 9.24
CA THR A 50 -2.19 -5.24 8.43
C THR A 50 -3.34 -4.52 7.75
N ILE A 51 -3.41 -4.63 6.43
CA ILE A 51 -4.45 -4.03 5.60
C ILE A 51 -5.19 -5.15 4.87
N GLY A 52 -6.48 -5.31 5.19
CA GLY A 52 -7.38 -6.23 4.49
C GLY A 52 -8.35 -5.45 3.62
N SER A 53 -8.43 -5.74 2.33
CA SER A 53 -9.30 -5.06 1.37
C SER A 53 -10.21 -6.05 0.64
N SER A 54 -11.53 -5.93 0.82
CA SER A 54 -12.50 -6.65 -0.01
C SER A 54 -12.80 -5.84 -1.26
N ILE A 55 -12.82 -6.50 -2.41
CA ILE A 55 -12.92 -5.85 -3.72
C ILE A 55 -14.17 -6.37 -4.43
N ALA A 56 -14.97 -5.45 -4.98
CA ALA A 56 -16.25 -5.79 -5.58
C ALA A 56 -16.63 -4.84 -6.72
N ASP A 57 -17.80 -5.09 -7.30
CA ASP A 57 -18.37 -4.31 -8.40
C ASP A 57 -17.40 -4.14 -9.57
N TYR A 58 -16.94 -5.29 -10.08
CA TYR A 58 -16.16 -5.32 -11.30
C TYR A 58 -17.05 -4.99 -12.49
N ARG A 59 -16.71 -3.91 -13.19
CA ARG A 59 -17.39 -3.45 -14.40
C ARG A 59 -16.42 -3.46 -15.57
N ASP A 60 -16.93 -3.72 -16.76
CA ASP A 60 -16.14 -3.62 -17.99
C ASP A 60 -15.89 -2.14 -18.31
N VAL A 61 -14.63 -1.77 -18.44
CA VAL A 61 -14.16 -0.46 -18.87
C VAL A 61 -13.16 -0.71 -19.99
N ASP A 62 -13.56 -0.41 -21.23
CA ASP A 62 -12.78 -0.65 -22.45
C ASP A 62 -12.21 -2.08 -22.57
N GLY A 63 -13.01 -3.10 -22.21
CA GLY A 63 -12.62 -4.50 -22.27
C GLY A 63 -11.77 -5.00 -21.09
N VAL A 64 -11.60 -4.18 -20.05
CA VAL A 64 -10.92 -4.54 -18.80
C VAL A 64 -11.91 -4.50 -17.64
N LEU A 65 -11.95 -5.57 -16.84
CA LEU A 65 -12.77 -5.61 -15.63
C LEU A 65 -12.10 -4.85 -14.49
N ILE A 66 -12.67 -3.70 -14.11
CA ILE A 66 -12.16 -2.82 -13.07
C ILE A 66 -13.13 -2.81 -11.88
N ALA A 67 -12.61 -2.97 -10.67
CA ALA A 67 -13.40 -2.88 -9.45
C ALA A 67 -13.80 -1.44 -9.17
N HIS A 68 -15.09 -1.19 -8.96
CA HIS A 68 -15.63 0.13 -8.66
C HIS A 68 -16.02 0.31 -7.19
N GLN A 69 -15.85 -0.72 -6.36
CA GLN A 69 -16.08 -0.57 -4.93
C GLN A 69 -15.21 -1.50 -4.10
N GLY A 70 -15.05 -1.15 -2.84
CA GLY A 70 -14.47 -2.05 -1.87
C GLY A 70 -14.55 -1.51 -0.45
N ARG A 71 -13.97 -2.29 0.45
CA ARG A 71 -13.83 -1.93 1.86
C ARG A 71 -12.45 -2.34 2.33
N SER A 72 -11.73 -1.41 2.91
CA SER A 72 -10.39 -1.60 3.43
C SER A 72 -10.38 -1.42 4.94
N ILE A 73 -9.68 -2.31 5.63
CA ILE A 73 -9.52 -2.30 7.07
C ILE A 73 -8.02 -2.32 7.34
N ALA A 74 -7.50 -1.20 7.85
CA ALA A 74 -6.12 -1.09 8.27
C ALA A 74 -6.05 -1.24 9.80
N THR A 75 -5.20 -2.12 10.29
CA THR A 75 -4.86 -2.26 11.70
C THR A 75 -3.38 -1.94 11.86
N VAL A 76 -3.07 -1.00 12.74
CA VAL A 76 -1.71 -0.68 13.15
C VAL A 76 -1.54 -1.13 14.60
N PHE A 77 -0.57 -2.00 14.84
CA PHE A 77 -0.22 -2.51 16.15
C PHE A 77 1.22 -2.09 16.48
N ARG A 78 1.41 -1.46 17.64
CA ARG A 78 2.71 -1.08 18.17
C ARG A 78 3.00 -1.90 19.42
N CYS A 79 4.21 -2.44 19.51
CA CYS A 79 4.70 -3.13 20.70
C CYS A 79 6.17 -2.72 20.96
N GLY A 80 6.49 -2.34 22.19
CA GLY A 80 7.88 -2.12 22.61
C GLY A 80 8.57 -3.43 23.00
N GLU A 81 9.87 -3.54 22.76
CA GLU A 81 10.64 -4.74 23.13
C GLU A 81 10.75 -4.90 24.67
N VAL A 82 10.90 -3.78 25.38
CA VAL A 82 11.13 -3.74 26.84
C VAL A 82 9.86 -3.36 27.62
N SER A 83 8.97 -2.57 27.03
CA SER A 83 7.71 -2.13 27.65
C SER A 83 6.57 -3.13 27.38
N MET A 84 5.78 -3.49 28.40
CA MET A 84 4.50 -4.21 28.22
C MET A 84 3.38 -3.37 27.58
N GLU A 85 3.68 -2.14 27.17
CA GLU A 85 2.75 -1.23 26.52
C GLU A 85 2.59 -1.58 25.05
N TYR A 86 1.37 -1.92 24.66
CA TYR A 86 0.98 -2.07 23.27
C TYR A 86 -0.16 -1.13 22.93
N THR A 87 -0.17 -0.63 21.71
CA THR A 87 -1.29 0.16 21.18
C THR A 87 -1.79 -0.47 19.89
N ARG A 88 -3.11 -0.57 19.75
CA ARG A 88 -3.75 -1.07 18.53
C ARG A 88 -4.73 -0.03 18.03
N THR A 89 -4.51 0.45 16.83
CA THR A 89 -5.42 1.36 16.13
C THR A 89 -6.00 0.64 14.93
N ARG A 90 -7.30 0.81 14.70
CA ARG A 90 -8.00 0.23 13.55
C ARG A 90 -8.76 1.33 12.82
N MET A 91 -8.56 1.39 11.51
CA MET A 91 -9.25 2.27 10.59
C MET A 91 -10.03 1.43 9.57
N GLU A 92 -11.23 1.86 9.27
CA GLU A 92 -12.08 1.23 8.25
C GLU A 92 -12.49 2.28 7.22
N GLU A 93 -12.41 1.91 5.95
CA GLU A 93 -12.79 2.74 4.82
C GLU A 93 -13.67 1.92 3.88
N ALA A 94 -14.77 2.51 3.43
CA ALA A 94 -15.52 2.03 2.27
C ALA A 94 -15.26 3.01 1.13
N TRP A 95 -14.88 2.49 -0.03
CA TRP A 95 -14.54 3.30 -1.19
C TRP A 95 -15.40 2.89 -2.39
N SER A 96 -15.68 3.87 -3.23
CA SER A 96 -16.34 3.70 -4.52
C SER A 96 -15.61 4.52 -5.58
N ILE A 97 -15.59 4.03 -6.80
CA ILE A 97 -15.06 4.72 -7.98
C ILE A 97 -16.25 4.95 -8.90
N ASP A 98 -16.52 6.22 -9.20
CA ASP A 98 -17.67 6.59 -10.05
C ASP A 98 -17.33 6.41 -11.52
N ASP A 99 -16.19 6.95 -11.95
CA ASP A 99 -15.76 6.96 -13.35
C ASP A 99 -14.31 6.48 -13.50
N VAL A 100 -14.07 5.64 -14.51
CA VAL A 100 -12.74 5.21 -14.94
C VAL A 100 -12.63 5.46 -16.44
N VAL A 101 -11.57 6.16 -16.86
CA VAL A 101 -11.32 6.47 -18.27
C VAL A 101 -9.84 6.27 -18.57
N PHE A 102 -9.54 5.57 -19.67
CA PHE A 102 -8.19 5.42 -20.17
C PHE A 102 -7.84 6.52 -21.20
N ASN A 103 -6.56 6.90 -21.27
CA ASN A 103 -6.03 7.80 -22.29
C ASN A 103 -6.79 9.13 -22.44
N VAL A 104 -7.16 9.74 -21.31
CA VAL A 104 -7.94 10.99 -21.27
C VAL A 104 -7.27 12.07 -22.14
N PRO A 105 -7.90 12.52 -23.23
CA PRO A 105 -7.32 13.52 -24.12
C PRO A 105 -7.07 14.85 -23.39
N GLY A 106 -5.91 15.47 -23.63
CA GLY A 106 -5.57 16.77 -23.07
C GLY A 106 -4.79 16.73 -21.75
N LEU A 107 -4.55 15.55 -21.16
CA LEU A 107 -3.57 15.39 -20.08
C LEU A 107 -2.15 15.33 -20.65
N SER A 108 -1.34 16.36 -20.39
CA SER A 108 0.11 16.37 -20.66
C SER A 108 0.88 15.64 -19.57
N MET A 109 2.09 15.15 -19.90
CA MET A 109 3.05 14.64 -18.91
C MET A 109 3.42 15.70 -17.86
N ASP A 110 3.28 16.99 -18.17
CA ASP A 110 3.54 18.10 -17.25
C ASP A 110 2.62 18.11 -16.01
N TYR A 111 1.49 17.40 -16.07
CA TYR A 111 0.56 17.27 -14.94
C TYR A 111 0.90 16.12 -13.99
N PHE A 112 1.90 15.31 -14.32
CA PHE A 112 2.31 14.17 -13.52
C PHE A 112 3.64 14.44 -12.84
N ILE A 113 3.68 14.23 -11.52
CA ILE A 113 4.92 14.24 -10.77
C ILE A 113 5.58 12.87 -10.98
N ALA A 114 6.80 12.86 -11.49
CA ALA A 114 7.57 11.62 -11.62
C ALA A 114 7.77 10.98 -10.23
N PRO A 115 7.76 9.64 -10.12
CA PRO A 115 8.23 8.97 -8.92
C PRO A 115 9.60 9.52 -8.50
N ALA A 116 9.76 9.81 -7.21
CA ALA A 116 10.95 10.48 -6.67
C ALA A 116 12.26 9.76 -7.03
N ASP A 117 12.20 8.45 -7.27
CA ASP A 117 13.33 7.57 -7.53
C ASP A 117 13.74 7.49 -9.02
N ILE A 118 13.07 8.20 -9.94
CA ILE A 118 13.42 8.20 -11.37
C ILE A 118 14.39 9.34 -11.73
N LEU A 119 14.53 10.34 -10.85
CA LEU A 119 15.41 11.49 -11.06
C LEU A 119 16.81 11.24 -10.46
N ASP A 120 17.50 10.19 -10.91
CA ASP A 120 18.94 10.10 -10.66
C ASP A 120 19.72 9.62 -11.90
N SER A 121 20.71 10.45 -12.27
CA SER A 121 21.86 10.18 -13.15
C SER A 121 21.74 10.24 -14.70
N THR A 122 21.23 11.34 -15.28
CA THR A 122 21.66 11.72 -16.67
C THR A 122 21.96 13.20 -16.92
N LEU A 123 22.07 14.03 -15.88
CA LEU A 123 22.72 15.35 -16.00
C LEU A 123 24.21 15.29 -15.66
N GLN A 124 24.92 14.34 -16.28
CA GLN A 124 26.35 14.51 -16.58
C GLN A 124 26.59 14.04 -18.01
N SER A 125 26.62 14.99 -18.93
CA SER A 125 27.46 14.90 -20.14
C SER A 125 27.48 16.26 -20.86
N PRO A 126 28.55 16.60 -21.60
CA PRO A 126 29.97 16.20 -21.48
C PRO A 126 30.85 17.32 -20.89
#